data_AF-A0A2H6IYX4-F1
#
_entry.id   AF-A0A2H6IYX4-F1
#
_cell.length_a   1.000
_cell.length_b   1.000
_cell.length_c   1.000
_cell.angle_alpha   90.00
_cell.angle_beta   90.00
_cell.angle_gamma   90.00
#
_symmetry.space_group_name_H-M   'P 1'
#
loop_
_entity.id
_entity.type
_entity.pdbx_description
1 polymer ?
#
loop_
_entity_poly.entity_id
_entity_poly.type
_entity_poly.pdbx_seq_one_letter_code
_entity_poly.pdbx_strand_id
1 'polypeptide(L)'
;MPFVEKRQRLQGLLDRVTLTPESLEIAIHTAHLADILRSGEEIGPWEPNAPPNQPILVLTIAARLKRIGIEKKLLIEEAGKRPRSPADTSLLKLIARAHELHNIFTRGGRSISEMADEAGLSSSYFTRMLRLSFLAPDITRDILHGRQPADLTARKLMSDTRVAVDWREQLAQIGSD
;
A
#
# COMPACT_ATOMS: atom_id res chain seq x y z
N MET A 1 -27.00 6.57 4.01
CA MET A 1 -26.79 5.31 4.75
C MET A 1 -25.75 5.50 5.85
N PRO A 2 -26.18 5.69 7.11
CA PRO A 2 -25.35 5.65 8.31
C PRO A 2 -24.51 4.35 8.40
N PHE A 3 -23.35 4.41 9.05
CA PHE A 3 -22.42 3.28 9.19
C PHE A 3 -23.04 2.06 9.92
N VAL A 4 -23.95 2.31 10.85
CA VAL A 4 -24.60 1.27 11.67
C VAL A 4 -25.53 0.39 10.83
N GLU A 5 -26.34 0.99 9.95
CA GLU A 5 -27.23 0.26 9.03
C GLU A 5 -26.43 -0.59 8.04
N LYS A 6 -25.30 -0.08 7.52
CA LYS A 6 -24.44 -0.86 6.63
C LYS A 6 -23.86 -2.11 7.30
N ARG A 7 -23.45 -1.99 8.58
CA ARG A 7 -22.87 -3.10 9.35
C ARG A 7 -23.90 -4.22 9.60
N GLN A 8 -25.11 -3.86 10.00
CA GLN A 8 -26.18 -4.84 10.24
C GLN A 8 -26.54 -5.60 8.96
N ARG A 9 -26.60 -4.88 7.82
CA ARG A 9 -26.84 -5.48 6.51
C ARG A 9 -25.74 -6.48 6.11
N LEU A 10 -24.48 -6.13 6.35
CA LEU A 10 -23.36 -7.03 6.09
C LEU A 10 -23.38 -8.27 6.99
N GLN A 11 -23.80 -8.14 8.25
CA GLN A 11 -23.89 -9.28 9.18
C GLN A 11 -24.96 -10.29 8.76
N GLY A 12 -26.09 -9.85 8.20
CA GLY A 12 -27.12 -10.77 7.69
C GLY A 12 -26.73 -11.49 6.40
N LEU A 13 -25.81 -10.90 5.62
CA LEU A 13 -25.35 -11.44 4.35
C LEU A 13 -24.23 -12.48 4.51
N LEU A 14 -23.37 -12.29 5.51
CA LEU A 14 -22.14 -13.05 5.71
C LEU A 14 -22.39 -14.29 6.57
N ASP A 15 -22.13 -15.47 6.00
CA ASP A 15 -22.08 -16.72 6.74
C ASP A 15 -20.74 -16.82 7.51
N ARG A 16 -19.64 -16.66 6.78
CA ARG A 16 -18.29 -16.76 7.34
C ARG A 16 -17.29 -15.95 6.53
N VAL A 17 -16.30 -15.40 7.23
CA VAL A 17 -15.09 -14.84 6.61
C VAL A 17 -13.91 -15.69 7.04
N THR A 18 -13.28 -16.36 6.08
CA THR A 18 -12.11 -17.21 6.30
C THR A 18 -10.89 -16.52 5.72
N LEU A 19 -9.90 -16.28 6.58
CA LEU A 19 -8.62 -15.72 6.18
C LEU A 19 -7.58 -16.84 6.09
N THR A 20 -7.05 -17.07 4.90
CA THR A 20 -5.90 -17.96 4.68
C THR A 20 -4.63 -17.12 4.50
N PRO A 21 -3.43 -17.73 4.45
CA PRO A 21 -2.19 -17.00 4.19
C PRO A 21 -2.16 -16.29 2.82
N GLU A 22 -2.91 -16.80 1.83
CA GLU A 22 -2.85 -16.36 0.43
C GLU A 22 -4.21 -15.90 -0.15
N SER A 23 -5.30 -16.08 0.60
CA SER A 23 -6.64 -15.68 0.19
C SER A 23 -7.51 -15.18 1.34
N LEU A 24 -8.46 -14.32 0.99
CA LEU A 24 -9.63 -14.00 1.78
C LEU A 24 -10.83 -14.67 1.12
N GLU A 25 -11.49 -15.55 1.86
CA GLU A 25 -12.71 -16.23 1.43
C GLU A 25 -13.90 -15.66 2.19
N ILE A 26 -14.87 -15.11 1.45
CA ILE A 26 -16.09 -14.53 2.01
C ILE A 26 -17.25 -15.43 1.59
N ALA A 27 -17.80 -16.16 2.56
CA ALA A 27 -19.00 -16.99 2.37
C ALA A 27 -20.25 -16.14 2.61
N ILE A 28 -21.12 -16.10 1.60
CA ILE A 28 -22.33 -15.27 1.55
C ILE A 28 -23.56 -16.14 1.35
N HIS A 29 -24.63 -15.86 2.10
CA HIS A 29 -25.93 -16.48 1.86
C HIS A 29 -26.55 -15.96 0.55
N THR A 30 -26.75 -16.85 -0.41
CA THR A 30 -27.27 -16.47 -1.74
C THR A 30 -28.73 -16.01 -1.71
N ALA A 31 -29.54 -16.54 -0.79
CA ALA A 31 -30.93 -16.12 -0.60
C ALA A 31 -31.01 -14.63 -0.23
N HIS A 32 -30.23 -14.22 0.77
CA HIS A 32 -30.13 -12.83 1.20
C HIS A 32 -29.52 -11.91 0.12
N LEU A 33 -28.54 -12.40 -0.65
CA LEU A 33 -28.01 -11.66 -1.79
C LEU A 33 -29.08 -11.43 -2.88
N ALA A 34 -29.88 -12.45 -3.18
CA ALA A 34 -30.96 -12.36 -4.17
C ALA A 34 -32.05 -11.38 -3.74
N ASP A 35 -32.39 -11.36 -2.45
CA ASP A 35 -33.35 -10.39 -1.89
C ASP A 35 -32.85 -8.96 -2.06
N ILE A 36 -31.58 -8.70 -1.70
CA ILE A 36 -30.94 -7.38 -1.89
C ILE A 36 -30.95 -6.94 -3.36
N LEU A 37 -30.64 -7.85 -4.29
CA LEU A 37 -30.59 -7.55 -5.72
C LEU A 37 -31.99 -7.33 -6.32
N ARG A 38 -33.04 -7.95 -5.77
CA ARG A 38 -34.42 -7.85 -6.26
C ARG A 38 -35.19 -6.67 -5.68
N SER A 39 -35.06 -6.39 -4.39
CA SER A 39 -35.92 -5.43 -3.69
C SER A 39 -35.40 -4.00 -3.72
N GLY A 40 -34.09 -3.79 -3.91
CA GLY A 40 -33.49 -2.45 -3.85
C GLY A 40 -33.53 -1.77 -2.47
N GLU A 41 -34.34 -2.25 -1.52
CA GLU A 41 -34.36 -1.81 -0.13
C GLU A 41 -34.87 -2.86 0.87
N GLU A 42 -34.40 -2.67 2.11
CA GLU A 42 -34.69 -3.32 3.41
C GLU A 42 -34.43 -4.83 3.57
N ILE A 43 -33.24 -5.13 4.10
CA ILE A 43 -32.90 -6.42 4.71
C ILE A 43 -33.64 -6.50 6.05
N GLY A 44 -34.52 -7.48 6.21
CA GLY A 44 -35.10 -7.82 7.52
C GLY A 44 -34.00 -8.25 8.52
N PRO A 45 -34.26 -8.21 9.84
CA PRO A 45 -33.28 -8.63 10.84
C PRO A 45 -32.73 -10.03 10.53
N TRP A 46 -31.41 -10.20 10.65
CA TRP A 46 -30.76 -11.51 10.57
C TRP A 46 -31.43 -12.46 11.57
N GLU A 47 -32.03 -13.53 11.05
CA GLU A 47 -32.57 -14.61 11.88
C GLU A 47 -31.48 -15.67 12.10
N PRO A 48 -31.04 -15.90 13.36
CA PRO A 48 -29.96 -16.85 13.67
C PRO A 48 -30.28 -18.32 13.31
N ASN A 49 -31.50 -18.63 12.88
CA ASN A 49 -32.00 -19.97 12.60
C ASN A 49 -32.40 -20.14 11.12
N ALA A 50 -31.54 -19.71 10.21
CA ALA A 50 -31.67 -20.04 8.79
C ALA A 50 -31.70 -21.58 8.59
N PRO A 51 -32.57 -22.12 7.73
CA PRO A 51 -32.65 -23.55 7.49
C PRO A 51 -31.28 -24.12 7.04
N PRO A 52 -30.90 -25.33 7.49
CA PRO A 52 -29.53 -25.87 7.41
C PRO A 52 -29.02 -26.22 5.99
N ASN A 53 -29.68 -25.73 4.93
CA ASN A 53 -29.35 -26.05 3.54
C ASN A 53 -29.54 -24.86 2.59
N GLN A 54 -29.14 -23.66 3.02
CA GLN A 54 -29.11 -22.50 2.12
C GLN A 54 -27.88 -22.56 1.21
N PRO A 55 -28.01 -22.24 -0.09
CA PRO A 55 -26.87 -22.17 -0.98
C PRO A 55 -25.93 -21.01 -0.57
N ILE A 56 -24.65 -21.30 -0.45
CA ILE A 56 -23.60 -20.33 -0.09
C ILE A 56 -22.78 -19.99 -1.35
N LEU A 57 -22.56 -18.71 -1.59
CA LEU A 57 -21.59 -18.21 -2.57
C LEU A 57 -20.29 -17.89 -1.85
N VAL A 58 -19.18 -18.49 -2.27
CA VAL A 58 -17.85 -18.16 -1.77
C VAL A 58 -17.16 -17.21 -2.74
N LEU A 59 -16.90 -15.99 -2.30
CA LEU A 59 -16.05 -15.05 -3.01
C LEU A 59 -14.61 -15.22 -2.53
N THR A 60 -13.75 -15.69 -3.43
CA THR A 60 -12.32 -15.83 -3.16
C THR A 60 -11.57 -14.63 -3.72
N ILE A 61 -10.91 -13.90 -2.84
CA ILE A 61 -10.08 -12.74 -3.20
C ILE A 61 -8.63 -13.11 -2.87
N ALA A 62 -7.72 -12.97 -3.83
CA ALA A 62 -6.29 -13.13 -3.59
C ALA A 62 -5.84 -12.08 -2.56
N ALA A 63 -5.33 -12.54 -1.41
CA ALA A 63 -4.95 -11.66 -0.32
C ALA A 63 -3.78 -12.26 0.45
N ARG A 64 -2.66 -11.55 0.53
CA ARG A 64 -1.48 -12.04 1.26
C ARG A 64 -1.46 -11.51 2.68
N LEU A 65 -1.39 -12.40 3.65
CA LEU A 65 -1.19 -12.01 5.04
C LEU A 65 0.28 -11.69 5.29
N LYS A 66 0.66 -10.41 5.22
CA LYS A 66 2.05 -9.97 5.46
C LYS A 66 2.19 -9.37 6.86
N ARG A 67 3.10 -9.93 7.66
CA ARG A 67 3.42 -9.41 9.01
C ARG A 67 4.30 -8.17 8.90
N ILE A 68 3.85 -7.04 9.45
CA ILE A 68 4.65 -5.82 9.57
C ILE A 68 4.66 -5.41 11.05
N GLY A 69 5.70 -5.83 11.79
CA GLY A 69 5.85 -5.54 13.22
C GLY A 69 4.87 -6.29 14.13
N ILE A 70 4.24 -5.58 15.07
CA ILE A 70 3.30 -6.10 16.08
C ILE A 70 1.89 -6.29 15.50
N GLU A 71 1.54 -5.60 14.41
CA GLU A 71 0.22 -5.67 13.79
C GLU A 71 0.16 -6.62 12.59
N LYS A 72 -0.98 -7.30 12.44
CA LYS A 72 -1.35 -8.07 11.23
C LYS A 72 -2.16 -7.15 10.32
N LYS A 73 -1.63 -6.78 9.14
CA LYS A 73 -2.39 -6.08 8.10
C LYS A 73 -2.75 -7.06 6.99
N LEU A 74 -4.00 -6.99 6.54
CA LEU A 74 -4.52 -7.74 5.40
C LEU A 74 -4.22 -6.97 4.12
N LEU A 75 -3.40 -7.54 3.23
CA LEU A 75 -3.12 -6.97 1.91
C LEU A 75 -4.06 -7.63 0.90
N ILE A 76 -5.08 -6.90 0.46
CA ILE A 76 -6.00 -7.34 -0.59
C ILE A 76 -5.46 -6.83 -1.92
N GLU A 77 -5.03 -7.75 -2.79
CA GLU A 77 -4.60 -7.42 -4.15
C GLU A 77 -5.86 -7.41 -5.04
N GLU A 78 -6.52 -6.26 -5.17
CA GLU A 78 -7.59 -6.13 -6.17
C GLU A 78 -6.99 -6.32 -7.56
N ALA A 79 -7.51 -7.31 -8.30
CA ALA A 79 -7.18 -7.56 -9.70
C ALA A 79 -7.43 -6.28 -10.52
N GLY A 80 -6.36 -5.53 -10.77
CA GLY A 80 -6.32 -4.37 -11.66
C GLY A 80 -6.25 -2.99 -11.00
N LYS A 81 -6.45 -2.85 -9.68
CA LYS A 81 -6.27 -1.55 -8.99
C LYS A 81 -5.68 -1.76 -7.60
N ARG A 82 -4.36 -1.60 -7.48
CA ARG A 82 -3.70 -1.47 -6.16
C ARG A 82 -4.45 -0.40 -5.35
N PRO A 83 -4.98 -0.73 -4.15
CA PRO A 83 -5.61 0.28 -3.31
C PRO A 83 -4.58 1.39 -3.09
N ARG A 84 -4.97 2.64 -3.41
CA ARG A 84 -4.19 3.84 -3.09
C ARG A 84 -4.13 3.95 -1.56
N SER A 85 -3.18 3.23 -0.95
CA SER A 85 -2.75 3.58 0.38
C SER A 85 -2.25 5.03 0.31
N PRO A 86 -2.61 5.89 1.27
CA PRO A 86 -2.05 7.24 1.31
C PRO A 86 -0.53 7.10 1.22
N ALA A 87 0.07 7.85 0.29
CA ALA A 87 1.50 7.79 0.05
C ALA A 87 2.25 8.01 1.37
N ASP A 88 3.29 7.21 1.61
CA ASP A 88 4.03 7.25 2.86
C ASP A 88 4.69 8.62 2.99
N THR A 89 4.21 9.41 3.95
CA THR A 89 4.67 10.79 4.17
C THR A 89 6.17 10.87 4.46
N SER A 90 6.77 9.82 5.03
CA SER A 90 8.21 9.75 5.29
C SER A 90 8.99 9.57 3.98
N LEU A 91 8.51 8.73 3.07
CA LEU A 91 9.09 8.57 1.74
C LEU A 91 8.93 9.84 0.91
N LEU A 92 7.76 10.48 0.94
CA LEU A 92 7.53 11.73 0.24
C LEU A 92 8.51 12.83 0.69
N LYS A 93 8.64 13.02 2.01
CA LYS A 93 9.59 13.99 2.58
C LYS A 93 11.03 13.68 2.21
N LEU A 94 11.39 12.39 2.19
CA LEU A 94 12.73 11.95 1.83
C LEU A 94 13.06 12.29 0.37
N ILE A 95 12.16 11.96 -0.56
CA ILE A 95 12.34 12.25 -1.99
C ILE A 95 12.37 13.76 -2.22
N ALA A 96 11.46 14.52 -1.61
CA ALA A 96 11.45 15.98 -1.70
C ALA A 96 12.79 16.58 -1.23
N ARG A 97 13.29 16.13 -0.07
CA ARG A 97 14.57 16.60 0.47
C ARG A 97 15.74 16.22 -0.43
N ALA A 98 15.73 15.03 -1.04
CA ALA A 98 16.76 14.62 -2.00
C ALA A 98 16.82 15.56 -3.22
N HIS A 99 15.66 15.94 -3.77
CA HIS A 99 15.59 16.90 -4.88
C HIS A 99 15.98 18.33 -4.48
N GLU A 100 15.71 18.76 -3.24
CA GLU A 100 16.25 20.03 -2.72
C GLU A 100 17.78 20.03 -2.72
N LEU A 101 18.41 18.94 -2.26
CA LEU A 101 19.88 18.82 -2.30
C LEU A 101 20.40 18.74 -3.73
N HIS A 102 19.66 18.12 -4.65
CA HIS A 102 19.99 18.11 -6.08
C HIS A 102 20.02 19.54 -6.65
N ASN A 103 19.11 20.40 -6.24
CA ASN A 103 19.11 21.81 -6.63
C ASN A 103 20.32 22.58 -6.08
N ILE A 104 20.83 22.21 -4.90
CA ILE A 104 22.08 22.76 -4.34
C ILE A 104 23.28 22.27 -5.17
N PHE A 105 23.29 20.98 -5.51
CA PHE A 105 24.34 20.31 -6.27
C PHE A 105 24.48 20.85 -7.71
N THR A 106 23.36 21.04 -8.40
CA THR A 106 23.33 21.52 -9.80
C THR A 106 23.80 22.96 -9.98
N ARG A 107 23.86 23.76 -8.90
CA ARG A 107 24.48 25.11 -8.95
C ARG A 107 25.98 25.05 -9.21
N GLY A 108 26.63 23.90 -8.95
CA GLY A 108 28.05 23.69 -9.22
C GLY A 108 28.99 24.55 -8.37
N GLY A 109 30.29 24.42 -8.63
CA GLY A 109 31.33 25.29 -8.07
C GLY A 109 31.62 25.14 -6.58
N ARG A 110 31.03 24.15 -5.90
CA ARG A 110 31.20 23.89 -4.47
C ARG A 110 31.50 22.43 -4.21
N SER A 111 32.28 22.16 -3.18
CA SER A 111 32.58 20.80 -2.71
C SER A 111 31.37 20.18 -2.01
N ILE A 112 31.35 18.85 -1.90
CA ILE A 112 30.32 18.12 -1.14
C ILE A 112 30.29 18.56 0.32
N SER A 113 31.44 18.88 0.92
CA SER A 113 31.49 19.33 2.31
C SER A 113 30.79 20.67 2.49
N GLU A 114 31.09 21.66 1.64
CA GLU A 114 30.47 22.98 1.72
C GLU A 114 28.94 22.91 1.52
N MET A 115 28.48 22.09 0.58
CA MET A 115 27.04 21.88 0.35
C MET A 115 26.37 21.13 1.50
N ALA A 116 27.08 20.18 2.13
CA ALA A 116 26.57 19.47 3.29
C ALA A 116 26.45 20.41 4.50
N ASP A 117 27.46 21.26 4.72
CA ASP A 117 27.45 22.25 5.80
C ASP A 117 26.33 23.28 5.61
N GLU A 118 26.11 23.79 4.39
CA GLU A 118 24.96 24.66 4.05
C GLU A 118 23.62 23.97 4.37
N ALA A 119 23.52 22.66 4.10
CA ALA A 119 22.31 21.88 4.34
C ALA A 119 22.15 21.43 5.80
N GLY A 120 23.13 21.69 6.68
CA GLY A 120 23.17 21.22 8.07
C GLY A 120 23.33 19.70 8.20
N LEU A 121 24.03 19.06 7.26
CA LEU A 121 24.19 17.61 7.16
C LEU A 121 25.67 17.22 7.18
N SER A 122 25.96 15.97 7.55
CA SER A 122 27.29 15.43 7.31
C SER A 122 27.48 15.12 5.82
N SER A 123 28.71 15.22 5.30
CA SER A 123 29.05 14.90 3.90
C SER A 123 28.54 13.51 3.46
N SER A 124 28.65 12.51 4.33
CA SER A 124 28.17 11.15 4.06
C SER A 124 26.64 11.08 3.95
N TYR A 125 25.93 11.76 4.86
CA TYR A 125 24.47 11.80 4.84
C TYR A 125 23.94 12.61 3.65
N PHE A 126 24.57 13.74 3.33
CA PHE A 126 24.30 14.54 2.15
C PHE A 126 24.44 13.69 0.88
N THR A 127 25.55 12.98 0.72
CA THR A 127 25.80 12.13 -0.46
C THR A 127 24.76 11.01 -0.59
N ARG A 128 24.43 10.33 0.52
CA ARG A 128 23.40 9.28 0.52
C ARG A 128 22.03 9.82 0.13
N MET A 129 21.65 10.98 0.67
CA MET A 129 20.38 11.62 0.36
C MET A 129 20.34 12.12 -1.09
N LEU A 130 21.41 12.78 -1.55
CA LEU A 130 21.53 13.28 -2.93
C LEU A 130 21.38 12.14 -3.95
N ARG A 131 21.91 10.95 -3.67
CA ARG A 131 21.75 9.78 -4.55
C ARG A 131 20.28 9.41 -4.82
N LEU A 132 19.39 9.66 -3.86
CA LEU A 132 17.96 9.37 -4.02
C LEU A 132 17.28 10.30 -5.04
N SER A 133 17.87 11.45 -5.37
CA SER A 133 17.38 12.32 -6.45
C SER A 133 17.56 11.72 -7.84
N PHE A 134 18.37 10.67 -7.97
CA PHE A 134 18.64 9.95 -9.22
C PHE A 134 17.88 8.62 -9.33
N LEU A 135 16.87 8.40 -8.49
CA LEU A 135 15.99 7.25 -8.61
C LEU A 135 15.26 7.25 -9.96
N ALA A 136 14.99 6.05 -10.48
CA ALA A 136 14.26 5.86 -11.71
C ALA A 136 12.91 6.59 -11.61
N PRO A 137 12.51 7.35 -12.65
CA PRO A 137 11.27 8.13 -12.64
C PRO A 137 10.04 7.29 -12.30
N ASP A 138 10.03 6.03 -12.70
CA ASP A 138 8.97 5.06 -12.43
C ASP A 138 8.84 4.76 -10.93
N ILE A 139 9.95 4.58 -10.21
CA ILE A 139 9.97 4.37 -8.75
C ILE A 139 9.46 5.62 -8.03
N THR A 140 9.96 6.80 -8.44
CA THR A 140 9.51 8.07 -7.86
C THR A 140 8.02 8.27 -8.07
N ARG A 141 7.50 8.00 -9.27
CA ARG A 141 6.07 8.04 -9.58
C ARG A 141 5.27 7.08 -8.69
N ASP A 142 5.76 5.87 -8.48
CA ASP A 142 5.06 4.89 -7.66
C ASP A 142 5.04 5.29 -6.18
N ILE A 143 6.14 5.85 -5.65
CA ILE A 143 6.17 6.45 -4.30
C ILE A 143 5.14 7.59 -4.18
N LEU A 144 5.10 8.50 -5.15
CA LEU A 144 4.17 9.63 -5.17
C LEU A 144 2.70 9.19 -5.22
N HIS A 145 2.42 8.06 -5.87
CA HIS A 145 1.07 7.51 -5.99
C HIS A 145 0.71 6.48 -4.91
N GLY A 146 1.60 6.19 -3.97
CA GLY A 146 1.36 5.18 -2.94
C GLY A 146 1.34 3.75 -3.50
N ARG A 147 1.99 3.51 -4.64
CA ARG A 147 2.08 2.23 -5.36
C ARG A 147 3.44 1.54 -5.20
N GLN A 148 4.34 2.10 -4.40
CA GLN A 148 5.63 1.49 -4.09
C GLN A 148 5.44 0.14 -3.36
N PRO A 149 6.44 -0.76 -3.38
CA PRO A 149 6.35 -2.02 -2.64
C PRO A 149 6.14 -1.78 -1.15
N ALA A 150 5.32 -2.61 -0.51
CA ALA A 150 4.94 -2.43 0.90
C ALA A 150 6.12 -2.51 1.89
N ASP A 151 7.24 -3.12 1.49
CA ASP A 151 8.48 -3.19 2.27
C ASP A 151 9.47 -2.05 1.96
N LEU A 152 9.16 -1.20 0.99
CA LEU A 152 9.92 0.01 0.71
C LEU A 152 9.57 1.08 1.74
N THR A 153 10.53 1.46 2.56
CA THR A 153 10.39 2.50 3.58
C THR A 153 11.50 3.52 3.44
N ALA A 154 11.30 4.74 3.95
CA ALA A 154 12.32 5.79 3.94
C ALA A 154 13.64 5.32 4.62
N ARG A 155 13.52 4.54 5.70
CA ARG A 155 14.67 3.93 6.38
C ARG A 155 15.40 2.95 5.46
N LYS A 156 14.68 2.05 4.79
CA LYS A 156 15.27 1.06 3.87
C LYS A 156 16.00 1.77 2.72
N LEU A 157 15.34 2.74 2.10
CA LEU A 157 15.87 3.54 0.99
C LEU A 157 17.13 4.30 1.39
N MET A 158 17.15 4.93 2.57
CA MET A 158 18.36 5.60 3.07
C MET A 158 19.46 4.62 3.44
N SER A 159 19.13 3.48 4.05
CA SER A 159 20.11 2.48 4.51
C SER A 159 20.79 1.74 3.37
N ASP A 160 20.13 1.60 2.23
CA ASP A 160 20.67 0.87 1.11
C ASP A 160 21.63 1.74 0.30
N THR A 161 22.92 1.54 0.54
CA THR A 161 23.98 2.23 -0.21
C THR A 161 24.26 1.59 -1.57
N ARG A 162 23.59 0.49 -1.93
CA ARG A 162 23.86 -0.28 -3.16
C ARG A 162 22.85 -0.05 -4.28
N VAL A 163 21.98 0.97 -4.16
CA VAL A 163 21.08 1.35 -5.26
C VAL A 163 21.90 1.53 -6.53
N ALA A 164 21.59 0.71 -7.54
CA ALA A 164 22.25 0.71 -8.84
C ALA A 164 22.19 2.08 -9.50
N VAL A 165 23.16 2.40 -10.34
CA VAL A 165 23.12 3.66 -11.13
C VAL A 165 22.19 3.52 -12.32
N ASP A 166 22.09 2.32 -12.90
CA ASP A 166 21.19 2.02 -14.03
C ASP A 166 19.73 1.91 -13.57
N TRP A 167 18.82 2.60 -14.27
CA TRP A 167 17.41 2.61 -13.90
C TRP A 167 16.69 1.27 -14.08
N ARG A 168 17.09 0.43 -15.03
CA ARG A 168 16.50 -0.91 -15.20
C ARG A 168 16.89 -1.80 -14.03
N GLU A 169 18.14 -1.71 -13.58
CA GLU A 169 18.60 -2.41 -12.38
C GLU A 169 17.91 -1.87 -11.12
N GLN A 170 17.72 -0.55 -10.99
CA GLN A 170 16.95 0.02 -9.89
C GLN A 170 15.51 -0.51 -9.87
N LEU A 171 14.85 -0.58 -11.03
CA LEU A 171 13.49 -1.13 -11.13
C LEU A 171 13.44 -2.61 -10.74
N ALA A 172 14.44 -3.41 -11.13
CA ALA A 172 14.52 -4.80 -10.70
C ALA A 172 14.76 -4.95 -9.18
N GLN A 173 15.46 -3.99 -8.55
CA GLN A 173 15.79 -4.03 -7.12
C GLN A 173 14.68 -3.45 -6.22
N ILE A 174 13.97 -2.41 -6.70
CA ILE A 174 13.11 -1.54 -5.90
C ILE A 174 11.69 -1.43 -6.48
N GLY A 175 11.52 -1.63 -7.78
CA GLY A 175 10.25 -1.48 -8.47
C GLY A 175 9.18 -2.43 -7.94
N SER A 176 7.93 -2.05 -8.15
CA SER A 176 6.80 -2.95 -7.99
C SER A 176 6.56 -3.68 -9.31
N ASP A 177 6.25 -4.98 -9.27
CA ASP A 177 5.77 -5.74 -10.44
C ASP A 177 4.53 -5.10 -11.10
#